data_AF-A0A7M3ZZP9-F1
#
_entry.id   AF-A0A7M3ZZP9-F1
#
_cell.length_a   1.000
_cell.length_b   1.000
_cell.length_c   1.000
_cell.angle_alpha   90.00
_cell.angle_beta   90.00
_cell.angle_gamma   90.00
#
_symmetry.space_group_name_H-M   'P 1'
#
loop_
_entity.id
_entity.type
_entity.pdbx_description
1 polymer ?
#
loop_
_entity_poly.entity_id
_entity_poly.type
_entity_poly.pdbx_seq_one_letter_code
_entity_poly.pdbx_strand_id
1 'polypeptide(L)' 'MIGTAVGVFLFLYVGYCWREQGIHTRNEGWKTREEAPRTFVWTMWFYVIFAFVLIVADALNLNGKAGP' A
#
# COMPACT_ATOMS: atom_id res chain seq x y z
N MET A 1 9.72 -12.03 8.70
CA MET A 1 8.43 -11.32 8.82
C MET A 1 8.51 -9.86 8.32
N ILE A 2 9.32 -9.58 7.29
CA ILE A 2 9.46 -8.20 6.78
C ILE A 2 8.23 -7.84 5.94
N GLY A 3 7.71 -8.78 5.14
CA GLY A 3 6.53 -8.57 4.31
C GLY A 3 5.28 -8.24 5.14
N THR A 4 5.07 -8.95 6.26
CA THR A 4 3.97 -8.65 7.18
C THR A 4 4.10 -7.24 7.77
N ALA A 5 5.29 -6.87 8.26
CA ALA A 5 5.50 -5.54 8.84
C ALA A 5 5.27 -4.41 7.83
N VAL A 6 5.81 -4.55 6.61
CA VAL A 6 5.61 -3.58 5.52
C VAL A 6 4.14 -3.53 5.09
N GLY A 7 3.46 -4.67 4.99
CA GLY A 7 2.04 -4.73 4.63
C GLY A 7 1.14 -4.03 5.67
N VAL A 8 1.37 -4.26 6.96
CA VAL A 8 0.65 -3.57 8.03
C VAL A 8 0.89 -2.06 7.98
N PHE A 9 2.13 -1.62 7.76
CA PHE A 9 2.44 -0.20 7.60
C PHE A 9 1.71 0.42 6.40
N LEU A 10 1.66 -0.27 5.26
CA LEU A 10 0.91 0.19 4.08
C LEU A 10 -0.58 0.32 4.37
N PHE A 11 -1.18 -0.61 5.11
CA PHE A 11 -2.60 -0.53 5.49
C PHE A 11 -2.88 0.69 6.38
N LEU A 12 -2.01 0.97 7.36
CA LEU A 12 -2.11 2.17 8.18
C LEU A 12 -1.98 3.43 7.31
N TYR A 13 -1.07 3.41 6.33
CA TYR A 13 -0.89 4.52 5.39
C TYR A 13 -2.13 4.76 4.52
N VAL A 14 -2.79 3.71 4.03
CA VAL A 14 -4.09 3.83 3.35
C VAL A 14 -5.11 4.52 4.25
N GLY A 15 -5.20 4.11 5.51
CA GLY A 15 -6.09 4.74 6.49
C GLY A 15 -5.79 6.23 6.69
N TYR A 16 -4.50 6.58 6.77
CA TYR A 16 -4.05 7.97 6.85
C TYR A 16 -4.43 8.78 5.60
N CYS A 17 -4.11 8.28 4.40
CA CYS A 17 -4.47 8.92 3.13
C CYS A 17 -5.98 9.09 2.96
N TRP A 18 -6.77 8.11 3.45
CA TRP A 18 -8.22 8.21 3.44
C TRP A 18 -8.74 9.28 4.40
N ARG A 19 -8.18 9.38 5.61
CA ARG A 19 -8.56 10.42 6.57
C ARG A 19 -8.25 11.81 6.04
N GLU A 20 -7.03 12.02 5.54
CA GLU A 20 -6.56 13.32 5.04
C GLU A 20 -7.03 13.63 3.60
N GLN A 21 -7.78 12.71 2.98
CA GLN A 21 -8.27 12.81 1.59
C GLN A 21 -7.17 13.22 0.60
N GLY A 22 -5.97 12.63 0.72
CA GLY A 22 -4.83 12.95 -0.15
C GLY A 22 -3.83 11.81 -0.30
N ILE A 23 -2.96 11.92 -1.30
CA ILE A 23 -1.94 10.94 -1.65
C ILE A 23 -0.61 11.61 -2.01
N HIS A 24 0.50 10.92 -1.76
CA HIS A 24 1.78 11.30 -2.34
C HIS A 24 1.88 10.84 -3.79
N THR A 25 2.12 11.78 -4.68
CA THR A 25 2.32 11.58 -6.11
C THR A 25 3.79 11.82 -6.46
N ARG A 26 4.30 11.02 -7.40
CA ARG A 26 5.69 11.11 -7.82
C ARG A 26 5.94 12.44 -8.51
N ASN A 27 6.99 13.16 -8.11
CA ASN A 27 7.43 14.46 -8.61
C ASN A 27 6.52 15.65 -8.31
N GLU A 28 5.31 15.45 -7.78
CA GLU A 28 4.40 16.55 -7.44
C GLU A 28 4.10 16.65 -5.93
N GLY A 29 4.49 15.64 -5.14
CA GLY A 29 4.31 15.65 -3.69
C GLY A 29 2.89 15.28 -3.25
N TRP A 30 2.43 15.85 -2.15
CA TRP A 30 1.08 15.59 -1.63
C TRP A 30 0.02 16.26 -2.50
N LYS A 31 -0.92 15.48 -3.02
CA LYS A 31 -2.11 15.97 -3.72
C LYS A 31 -3.36 15.48 -3.05
N THR A 32 -4.33 16.38 -2.93
CA THR A 32 -5.65 16.06 -2.41
C THR A 32 -6.46 15.26 -3.43
N ARG A 33 -7.51 14.62 -2.95
CA ARG A 33 -8.48 13.89 -3.78
C ARG A 33 -9.18 14.81 -4.79
N GLU A 34 -9.36 16.09 -4.47
CA GLU A 34 -10.00 17.05 -5.36
C GLU A 34 -9.09 17.36 -6.57
N GLU A 35 -7.78 17.46 -6.35
CA GLU A 35 -6.80 17.72 -7.41
C GLU A 35 -6.56 16.49 -8.29
N ALA A 36 -6.58 15.29 -7.72
CA ALA A 36 -6.25 14.05 -8.43
C ALA A 36 -7.19 12.88 -8.08
N PRO A 37 -8.50 12.97 -8.34
CA PRO A 37 -9.50 12.02 -7.83
C PRO A 37 -9.31 10.60 -8.39
N ARG A 38 -8.98 10.47 -9.67
CA ARG A 38 -8.73 9.16 -10.30
C ARG A 38 -7.47 8.50 -9.74
N THR A 39 -6.39 9.27 -9.60
CA THR A 39 -5.12 8.79 -9.05
C THR A 39 -5.27 8.41 -7.59
N PHE A 40 -6.04 9.18 -6.80
CA PHE A 40 -6.37 8.86 -5.41
C PHE A 40 -7.01 7.48 -5.30
N VAL A 41 -8.12 7.24 -6.00
CA VAL A 41 -8.85 5.97 -5.93
C VAL A 41 -8.00 4.81 -6.41
N TRP A 42 -7.28 4.97 -7.53
CA TRP A 42 -6.41 3.92 -8.05
C TRP A 42 -5.28 3.57 -7.05
N THR A 43 -4.64 4.58 -6.47
CA THR A 43 -3.55 4.41 -5.51
C THR A 43 -4.02 3.71 -4.23
N MET A 44 -5.22 4.06 -3.74
CA MET A 44 -5.81 3.38 -2.58
C MET A 44 -6.02 1.89 -2.83
N TRP A 45 -6.63 1.53 -3.96
CA TRP A 45 -6.82 0.13 -4.32
C TRP A 45 -5.50 -0.61 -4.50
N PHE A 46 -4.54 0.02 -5.17
CA PHE A 46 -3.20 -0.54 -5.35
C PHE A 46 -2.54 -0.84 -4.01
N TYR A 47 -2.54 0.11 -3.06
CA TYR A 47 -1.95 -0.10 -1.74
C TYR A 47 -2.66 -1.19 -0.93
N VAL A 48 -4.00 -1.24 -0.94
CA VAL A 48 -4.76 -2.29 -0.23
C VAL A 48 -4.40 -3.67 -0.78
N ILE A 49 -4.42 -3.84 -2.10
CA ILE A 49 -4.09 -5.11 -2.74
C ILE A 49 -2.64 -5.49 -2.45
N PHE A 50 -1.71 -4.54 -2.60
CA PHE A 50 -0.29 -4.80 -2.39
C PHE A 50 0.04 -5.15 -0.94
N ALA A 51 -0.56 -4.46 0.02
CA ALA A 51 -0.45 -4.76 1.44
C ALA A 51 -0.94 -6.19 1.76
N PHE A 52 -2.09 -6.56 1.21
CA PHE A 52 -2.65 -7.91 1.36
C PHE A 52 -1.71 -8.98 0.77
N VAL A 53 -1.21 -8.77 -0.45
CA VAL A 53 -0.27 -9.69 -1.10
C VAL A 53 1.00 -9.88 -0.27
N LEU A 54 1.57 -8.79 0.27
CA LEU A 54 2.78 -8.87 1.10
C LEU A 54 2.57 -9.69 2.38
N ILE A 55 1.43 -9.49 3.06
CA ILE A 55 1.09 -10.24 4.27
C ILE A 55 0.88 -11.72 3.94
N VAL A 56 0.09 -12.02 2.90
CA VAL A 56 -0.19 -13.42 2.50
C VAL A 56 1.07 -14.13 2.04
N ALA A 57 1.93 -13.48 1.26
CA ALA A 57 3.18 -14.08 0.77
C ALA A 57 4.16 -14.41 1.90
N ASP A 58 4.28 -13.51 2.89
CA ASP A 58 5.11 -13.70 4.09
C ASP A 58 4.51 -14.78 5.01
N ALA A 59 3.18 -14.82 5.18
CA ALA A 59 2.46 -15.82 5.96
C ALA A 59 2.52 -17.24 5.34
N LEU A 60 2.39 -17.34 4.02
CA LEU A 60 2.58 -18.60 3.28
C LEU A 60 4.06 -18.99 3.18
N ASN A 61 4.95 -18.14 3.69
CA ASN A 61 6.39 -18.34 3.73
C ASN A 61 6.94 -18.74 2.36
N LEU A 62 6.47 -18.07 1.30
CA LEU A 62 6.94 -18.32 -0.08
C LEU A 62 8.47 -18.10 -0.21
N ASN A 63 9.06 -17.30 0.69
CA ASN A 63 10.51 -17.14 0.83
C ASN A 63 11.24 -18.39 1.35
N GLY A 64 10.58 -19.25 2.14
CA GLY A 64 11.17 -20.48 2.66
C GLY A 64 11.12 -21.67 1.70
N LYS A 65 10.32 -21.58 0.62
CA LYS A 65 10.19 -22.62 -0.42
C LYS A 65 10.97 -22.33 -1.70
N ALA A 66 11.48 -21.11 -1.85
CA ALA A 66 12.49 -20.76 -2.85
C ALA A 66 13.88 -21.21 -2.34
N GLY A 67 14.05 -22.52 -2.14
CA GLY A 67 15.39 -23.11 -2.08
C GLY A 67 16.04 -23.09 -3.46
N PRO A 68 17.38 -23.13 -3.56
CA PRO A 68 18.11 -23.05 -4.82
C PRO A 68 17.69 -24.11 -5.85
#